data_AF-A0A9X2NAU5-F1
#
_entry.id   AF-A0A9X2NAU5-F1
#
_cell.length_a   1.000
_cell.length_b   1.000
_cell.length_c   1.000
_cell.angle_alpha   90.00
_cell.angle_beta   90.00
_cell.angle_gamma   90.00
#
_symmetry.space_group_name_H-M   'P 1'
#
loop_
_entity.id
_entity.type
_entity.pdbx_description
1 polymer ?
#
loop_
_entity_poly.entity_id
_entity_poly.type
_entity_poly.pdbx_seq_one_letter_code
_entity_poly.pdbx_strand_id
1 'polypeptide(L)'
;MEKLFKEFEKAGERAYRRKRELADSMIEELTVHAYIEEEIFYPVARAAVPETKDHVEEEEDEWFPEVRSAMGRKRLQELGQRMLDARGDAPKNPLELKSATA
;
A
#
# COMPACT_ATOMS: atom_id res chain seq x y z
N MET A 1 9.18 3.58 0.21
CA MET A 1 9.24 3.97 -1.23
C MET A 1 10.05 5.22 -1.52
N GLU A 2 9.93 6.31 -0.74
CA GLU A 2 10.60 7.61 -1.04
C GLU A 2 12.11 7.50 -1.37
N LYS A 3 12.83 6.60 -0.68
CA LYS A 3 14.24 6.33 -0.98
C LYS A 3 14.48 5.82 -2.40
N LEU A 4 13.63 4.91 -2.92
CA LEU A 4 13.76 4.36 -4.26
C LEU A 4 13.53 5.44 -5.33
N PHE A 5 12.54 6.31 -5.13
CA PHE A 5 12.30 7.47 -5.99
C PHE A 5 13.49 8.42 -6.00
N LYS A 6 14.01 8.79 -4.83
CA LYS A 6 15.21 9.63 -4.71
C LYS A 6 16.43 9.01 -5.41
N GLU A 7 16.61 7.69 -5.33
CA GLU A 7 17.69 6.99 -6.03
C GLU A 7 17.47 6.97 -7.55
N PHE A 8 16.24 6.85 -8.01
CA PHE A 8 15.89 6.86 -9.43
C PHE A 8 16.09 8.24 -10.06
N GLU A 9 15.70 9.30 -9.36
CA GLU A 9 15.92 10.69 -9.79
C GLU A 9 17.41 11.03 -9.85
N LYS A 10 18.20 10.55 -8.89
CA LYS A 10 19.66 10.73 -8.85
C LYS A 10 20.39 9.92 -9.91
N ALA A 11 19.79 8.86 -10.44
CA ALA A 11 20.41 8.07 -11.49
C ALA A 11 20.51 8.89 -12.78
N GLY A 12 21.72 8.96 -13.35
CA GLY A 12 21.97 9.74 -14.58
C GLY A 12 21.07 9.31 -15.74
N GLU A 13 20.85 10.21 -16.71
CA GLU A 13 19.91 9.99 -17.83
C GLU A 13 20.17 8.71 -18.63
N ARG A 14 21.43 8.28 -18.72
CA ARG A 14 21.84 7.07 -19.46
C ARG A 14 21.97 5.83 -18.57
N ALA A 15 21.61 5.91 -17.29
CA ALA A 15 21.68 4.79 -16.34
C ALA A 15 20.50 3.81 -16.51
N TYR A 16 20.19 3.41 -17.74
CA TYR A 16 18.98 2.66 -18.09
C TYR A 16 18.80 1.37 -17.29
N ARG A 17 19.88 0.58 -17.12
CA ARG A 17 19.83 -0.65 -16.31
C ARG A 17 19.45 -0.35 -14.86
N ARG A 18 20.14 0.61 -14.23
CA ARG A 18 19.89 0.97 -12.82
C ARG A 18 18.49 1.55 -12.63
N LYS A 19 18.03 2.41 -13.53
CA LYS A 19 16.67 2.96 -13.51
C LYS A 19 15.62 1.86 -13.64
N ARG A 20 15.85 0.87 -14.52
CA ARG A 20 14.98 -0.30 -14.64
C ARG A 20 14.93 -1.11 -13.35
N GLU A 21 16.06 -1.45 -12.76
CA GLU A 21 16.11 -2.19 -11.48
C GLU A 21 15.35 -1.46 -10.36
N LEU A 22 15.49 -0.13 -10.30
CA LEU A 22 14.78 0.70 -9.34
C LEU A 22 13.28 0.73 -9.62
N ALA A 23 12.87 0.85 -10.88
CA ALA A 23 11.47 0.82 -11.28
C ALA A 23 10.83 -0.55 -10.98
N ASP A 24 11.52 -1.65 -11.29
CA ASP A 24 11.06 -3.01 -10.98
C ASP A 24 10.87 -3.18 -9.46
N SER A 25 11.80 -2.65 -8.66
CA SER A 25 11.69 -2.65 -7.19
C SER A 25 10.51 -1.79 -6.68
N MET A 26 10.26 -0.65 -7.30
CA MET A 26 9.11 0.20 -6.96
C MET A 26 7.79 -0.48 -7.29
N ILE A 27 7.71 -1.11 -8.48
CA ILE A 27 6.53 -1.87 -8.90
C ILE A 27 6.24 -2.99 -7.91
N GLU A 28 7.25 -3.76 -7.49
CA GLU A 28 7.06 -4.82 -6.50
C GLU A 28 6.53 -4.27 -5.17
N GLU A 29 7.17 -3.23 -4.60
CA GLU A 29 6.72 -2.65 -3.33
C GLU A 29 5.33 -2.01 -3.42
N LEU A 30 5.00 -1.35 -4.53
CA LEU A 30 3.66 -0.79 -4.79
C LEU A 30 2.60 -1.89 -4.94
N THR A 31 2.96 -3.00 -5.58
CA THR A 31 2.05 -4.15 -5.74
C THR A 31 1.72 -4.76 -4.38
N VAL A 32 2.73 -4.94 -3.53
CA VAL A 32 2.55 -5.47 -2.17
C VAL A 32 1.70 -4.53 -1.32
N HIS A 33 1.93 -3.22 -1.42
CA HIS A 33 1.16 -2.20 -0.70
C HIS A 33 -0.32 -2.25 -1.10
N ALA A 34 -0.62 -2.15 -2.40
CA ALA A 34 -1.99 -2.19 -2.90
C ALA A 34 -2.71 -3.50 -2.52
N TYR A 35 -2.02 -4.64 -2.60
CA TYR A 35 -2.57 -5.93 -2.16
C TYR A 35 -3.00 -5.92 -0.68
N ILE A 36 -2.12 -5.43 0.21
CA ILE A 36 -2.43 -5.36 1.64
C ILE A 36 -3.62 -4.44 1.88
N GLU A 37 -3.70 -3.33 1.14
CA GLU A 37 -4.78 -2.37 1.28
C GLU A 37 -6.12 -2.96 0.85
N GLU A 38 -6.16 -3.56 -0.34
CA GLU A 38 -7.34 -4.20 -0.93
C GLU A 38 -7.86 -5.37 -0.09
N GLU A 39 -6.97 -6.25 0.38
CA GLU A 39 -7.38 -7.49 1.05
C GLU A 39 -7.63 -7.32 2.55
N ILE A 40 -6.91 -6.40 3.20
CA ILE A 40 -6.87 -6.31 4.67
C ILE A 40 -7.33 -4.95 5.16
N PHE A 41 -6.73 -3.86 4.68
CA PHE A 41 -6.97 -2.53 5.25
C PHE A 41 -8.36 -1.99 4.90
N TYR A 42 -8.68 -1.83 3.61
CA TYR A 42 -9.93 -1.23 3.18
C TYR A 42 -11.18 -1.96 3.66
N PRO A 43 -11.24 -3.32 3.68
CA PRO A 43 -12.39 -4.01 4.27
C PRO A 43 -12.62 -3.65 5.73
N VAL A 44 -11.54 -3.51 6.51
CA VAL A 44 -11.61 -3.15 7.93
C VAL A 44 -11.95 -1.68 8.10
N ALA A 45 -11.35 -0.81 7.29
CA ALA A 45 -11.56 0.62 7.35
C ALA A 45 -12.99 1.01 6.96
N ARG A 46 -13.53 0.47 5.86
CA ARG A 46 -14.94 0.67 5.45
C ARG A 46 -15.94 0.14 6.48
N ALA A 47 -15.59 -0.93 7.21
CA ALA A 47 -16.43 -1.44 8.29
C ALA A 47 -16.38 -0.54 9.54
N ALA A 48 -15.25 0.11 9.80
CA ALA A 48 -15.07 1.04 10.92
C ALA A 48 -15.68 2.43 10.62
N VAL A 49 -15.64 2.86 9.36
CA VAL A 49 -16.07 4.18 8.88
C VAL A 49 -16.89 4.01 7.58
N PRO A 50 -18.24 3.88 7.68
CA PRO A 50 -19.07 3.54 6.51
C PRO A 50 -19.40 4.70 5.55
N GLU A 51 -19.14 5.95 5.93
CA GLU A 51 -19.64 7.16 5.24
C GLU A 51 -18.61 7.79 4.27
N THR A 52 -17.40 7.25 4.19
CA THR A 52 -16.30 7.82 3.40
C THR A 52 -16.23 7.24 1.99
N LYS A 53 -15.91 8.09 0.99
CA LYS A 53 -15.70 7.69 -0.42
C LYS A 53 -14.20 7.48 -0.67
N ASP A 54 -13.87 6.72 -1.72
CA ASP A 54 -12.52 6.19 -1.95
C ASP A 54 -11.58 7.22 -2.62
N HIS A 55 -10.50 7.66 -1.96
CA HIS A 55 -9.29 8.28 -2.55
C HIS A 55 -8.08 8.21 -1.60
N VAL A 56 -6.86 8.01 -2.13
CA VAL A 56 -5.60 7.90 -1.34
C VAL A 56 -5.29 9.14 -0.48
N GLU A 57 -5.61 10.35 -0.95
CA GLU A 57 -5.44 11.58 -0.13
C GLU A 57 -6.45 11.65 1.02
N GLU A 58 -7.67 11.14 0.81
CA GLU A 58 -8.70 11.07 1.87
C GLU A 58 -8.31 10.03 2.94
N GLU A 59 -7.50 9.02 2.59
CA GLU A 59 -7.07 7.99 3.54
C GLU A 59 -6.18 8.53 4.66
N GLU A 60 -5.17 9.34 4.32
CA GLU A 60 -4.21 9.88 5.29
C GLU A 60 -4.86 10.95 6.19
N ASP A 61 -5.65 11.85 5.60
CA ASP A 61 -6.21 13.00 6.31
C ASP A 61 -7.53 12.69 7.03
N GLU A 62 -8.34 11.75 6.53
CA GLU A 62 -9.67 11.44 7.07
C GLU A 62 -9.75 10.02 7.66
N TRP A 63 -9.39 8.99 6.88
CA TRP A 63 -9.64 7.61 7.32
C TRP A 63 -8.69 7.17 8.43
N PHE A 64 -7.40 7.47 8.34
CA PHE A 64 -6.41 7.01 9.33
C PHE A 64 -6.71 7.56 10.74
N PRO A 65 -7.01 8.86 10.93
CA PRO A 65 -7.47 9.38 12.21
C PRO A 65 -8.75 8.69 12.71
N GLU A 66 -9.75 8.51 11.85
CA GLU A 66 -11.05 7.94 12.23
C GLU A 66 -10.96 6.44 12.56
N VAL A 67 -10.30 5.65 11.72
CA VAL A 67 -10.02 4.23 11.95
C VAL A 67 -9.22 4.06 13.25
N ARG A 68 -8.22 4.90 13.49
CA ARG A 68 -7.43 4.86 14.73
C ARG A 68 -8.30 5.14 15.97
N SER A 69 -9.21 6.12 15.86
CA SER A 69 -10.16 6.48 16.91
C SER A 69 -11.16 5.35 17.17
N ALA A 70 -11.75 4.78 16.12
CA ALA A 70 -12.78 3.74 16.21
C ALA A 70 -12.24 2.37 16.65
N MET A 71 -11.05 1.98 16.19
CA MET A 71 -10.53 0.63 16.42
C MET A 71 -9.83 0.47 17.78
N GLY A 72 -9.21 1.52 18.32
CA GLY A 72 -8.45 1.41 19.58
C GLY A 72 -7.20 0.52 19.48
N ARG A 73 -6.27 0.69 20.44
CA ARG A 73 -4.88 0.17 20.36
C ARG A 73 -4.77 -1.33 20.09
N LYS A 74 -5.54 -2.17 20.79
CA LYS A 74 -5.40 -3.64 20.68
C LYS A 74 -5.78 -4.14 19.28
N ARG A 75 -6.90 -3.66 18.73
CA ARG A 75 -7.36 -4.05 17.39
C ARG A 75 -6.43 -3.52 16.29
N LEU A 76 -5.84 -2.33 16.49
CA LEU A 76 -4.82 -1.80 15.56
C LEU A 76 -3.54 -2.66 15.55
N GLN A 77 -3.12 -3.18 16.70
CA GLN A 77 -1.97 -4.10 16.78
C GLN A 77 -2.27 -5.42 16.07
N GLU A 78 -3.46 -5.98 16.27
CA GLU A 78 -3.90 -7.20 15.56
C GLU A 78 -4.02 -6.97 14.05
N LEU A 79 -4.55 -5.81 13.62
CA LEU A 79 -4.59 -5.42 12.21
C LEU A 79 -3.18 -5.31 11.62
N GLY A 80 -2.26 -4.65 12.33
CA GLY A 80 -0.87 -4.51 11.91
C GLY A 80 -0.17 -5.87 11.74
N GLN A 81 -0.40 -6.81 12.65
CA GLN A 81 0.15 -8.17 12.51
C GLN A 81 -0.41 -8.88 11.27
N ARG A 82 -1.72 -8.77 11.03
CA ARG A 82 -2.34 -9.35 9.82
C ARG A 82 -1.77 -8.77 8.53
N MET A 83 -1.51 -7.45 8.50
CA MET A 83 -0.88 -6.80 7.34
C MET A 83 0.55 -7.28 7.12
N LEU A 84 1.32 -7.47 8.20
CA LEU A 84 2.69 -8.01 8.13
C LEU A 84 2.71 -9.46 7.61
N ASP A 85 1.80 -10.28 8.10
CA ASP A 85 1.70 -11.69 7.69
C ASP A 85 1.31 -11.80 6.21
N ALA A 86 0.37 -10.97 5.75
CA ALA A 86 -0.10 -10.94 4.35
C ALA A 86 0.96 -10.48 3.35
N ARG A 87 2.04 -9.82 3.79
CA ARG A 87 3.13 -9.37 2.91
C ARG A 87 3.76 -10.53 2.13
N GLY A 88 3.81 -11.73 2.72
CA GLY A 88 4.35 -12.93 2.07
C GLY A 88 3.48 -13.48 0.95
N ASP A 89 2.17 -13.21 1.01
CA ASP A 89 1.16 -13.73 0.08
C ASP A 89 0.91 -12.77 -1.09
N ALA A 90 1.42 -11.54 -1.01
CA ALA A 90 1.22 -10.53 -2.02
C ALA A 90 1.84 -10.96 -3.37
N PRO A 91 1.11 -10.80 -4.49
CA PRO A 91 1.66 -11.08 -5.80
C PRO A 91 2.83 -10.14 -6.11
N LYS A 92 3.77 -10.60 -6.94
CA LYS A 92 4.88 -9.77 -7.43
C LYS A 92 4.56 -9.05 -8.74
N ASN A 93 3.51 -9.51 -9.43
CA ASN A 93 3.04 -8.92 -10.68
C ASN A 93 1.85 -8.01 -10.40
N PRO A 94 1.91 -6.70 -10.71
CA PRO A 94 0.80 -5.77 -10.47
C PRO A 94 -0.48 -6.15 -11.21
N LEU A 95 -0.38 -6.88 -12.32
CA LEU A 95 -1.54 -7.33 -13.09
C LEU A 95 -2.33 -8.46 -12.42
N GLU A 96 -1.83 -9.01 -11.31
CA GLU A 96 -2.51 -10.03 -10.52
C GLU A 96 -3.36 -9.42 -9.38
N LEU A 97 -3.36 -8.10 -9.22
CA LEU A 97 -4.20 -7.39 -8.25
C LEU A 97 -5.67 -7.38 -8.67
N LYS A 98 -6.59 -7.34 -7.69
CA LYS A 98 -8.04 -7.26 -7.97
C LYS A 98 -8.38 -5.93 -8.65
N SER A 99 -7.82 -4.83 -8.18
CA SER A 99 -7.98 -3.51 -8.80
C SER A 99 -7.48 -3.43 -10.24
N ALA A 100 -6.47 -4.22 -10.61
CA ALA A 100 -5.92 -4.24 -11.97
C ALA A 100 -6.78 -5.03 -12.97
N THR A 101 -7.74 -5.82 -12.48
CA THR A 101 -8.59 -6.72 -13.28
C THR A 101 -10.08 -6.37 -13.22
N ALA A 102 -10.46 -5.34 -12.45
CA ALA A 102 -11.83 -4.88 -12.22
C ALA A 102 -12.34 -3.85 -13.24
#